data_AF-A0A2T0R933-F1
#
_entry.id   AF-A0A2T0R933-F1
#
_cell.length_a   1.000
_cell.length_b   1.000
_cell.length_c   1.000
_cell.angle_alpha   90.00
_cell.angle_beta   90.00
_cell.angle_gamma   90.00
#
_symmetry.space_group_name_H-M   'P 1'
#
loop_
_entity.id
_entity.type
_entity.pdbx_description
1 polymer ?
#
loop_
_entity_poly.entity_id
_entity_poly.type
_entity_poly.pdbx_seq_one_letter_code
_entity_poly.pdbx_strand_id
1 'polypeptide(L)'
;MSAAAVADGQELWAAWQESVRRHPAARPLDELRSQYPDAQQARAAYDAQPLIREVQGRRRNEHDVLSRAWISGVDEVGYFGYDQQRFLDGRAQMAVTTYALLTMDGRWLDMDQTPNYRSLAQRYLVCCAGNSPVKSV
;
A
#
# COMPACT_ATOMS: atom_id res chain seq x y z
N MET A 1 16.68 -0.60 11.41
CA MET A 1 15.50 -0.07 10.68
C MET A 1 15.23 -0.83 9.39
N SER A 2 16.16 -0.99 8.45
CA SER A 2 15.92 -1.78 7.22
C SER A 2 15.55 -3.25 7.49
N ALA A 3 16.23 -3.91 8.45
CA ALA A 3 15.98 -5.32 8.76
C ALA A 3 14.54 -5.61 9.22
N ALA A 4 13.96 -4.75 10.06
CA ALA A 4 12.58 -4.90 10.53
C ALA A 4 11.56 -4.66 9.40
N ALA A 5 11.80 -3.66 8.55
CA ALA A 5 10.95 -3.40 7.37
C ALA A 5 11.03 -4.52 6.33
N VAL A 6 12.21 -5.12 6.16
CA VAL A 6 12.41 -6.29 5.29
C VAL A 6 11.71 -7.52 5.87
N ALA A 7 11.81 -7.76 7.17
CA ALA A 7 11.12 -8.87 7.83
C ALA A 7 9.58 -8.74 7.73
N ASP A 8 9.03 -7.55 8.02
CA ASP A 8 7.61 -7.25 7.80
C ASP A 8 7.21 -7.43 6.32
N GLY A 9 8.08 -6.99 5.39
CA GLY A 9 7.92 -7.22 3.97
C GLY A 9 7.88 -8.71 3.61
N GLN A 10 8.74 -9.54 4.19
CA GLN A 10 8.75 -10.98 3.95
C GLN A 10 7.44 -11.64 4.39
N GLU A 11 6.90 -11.27 5.54
CA GLU A 11 5.60 -11.77 6.03
C GLU A 11 4.45 -11.35 5.09
N LEU A 12 4.44 -10.09 4.68
CA LEU A 12 3.46 -9.57 3.71
C LEU A 12 3.54 -10.30 2.36
N TRP A 13 4.75 -10.51 1.86
CA TRP A 13 4.98 -11.24 0.62
C TRP A 13 4.52 -12.70 0.72
N ALA A 14 4.85 -13.38 1.82
CA ALA A 14 4.39 -14.75 2.06
C ALA A 14 2.86 -14.84 2.10
N ALA A 15 2.21 -13.89 2.78
CA ALA A 15 0.75 -13.81 2.82
C ALA A 15 0.11 -13.54 1.45
N TRP A 16 0.74 -12.71 0.62
CA TRP A 16 0.34 -12.49 -0.78
C TRP A 16 0.48 -13.77 -1.62
N GLN A 17 1.63 -14.44 -1.54
CA GLN A 17 1.88 -15.68 -2.26
C GLN A 17 0.92 -16.81 -1.86
N GLU A 18 0.50 -16.84 -0.59
CA GLU A 18 -0.55 -17.75 -0.13
C GLU A 18 -1.88 -17.51 -0.84
N SER A 19 -2.31 -16.25 -0.99
CA SER A 19 -3.51 -15.91 -1.73
C SER A 19 -3.37 -16.22 -3.23
N VAL A 20 -2.21 -15.91 -3.84
CA VAL A 20 -1.92 -16.22 -5.25
C VAL A 20 -1.99 -17.73 -5.51
N ARG A 21 -1.53 -18.57 -4.59
CA ARG A 21 -1.60 -20.04 -4.75
C ARG A 21 -3.03 -20.60 -4.71
N ARG A 22 -3.98 -19.89 -4.09
CA ARG A 22 -5.38 -20.34 -3.95
C ARG A 22 -6.32 -19.82 -5.04
N HIS A 23 -5.85 -18.90 -5.90
CA HIS A 23 -6.68 -18.24 -6.90
C HIS A 23 -6.00 -18.13 -8.26
N PRO A 24 -6.77 -18.03 -9.37
CA PRO A 24 -6.20 -17.65 -10.65
C PRO A 24 -5.46 -16.31 -10.57
N ALA A 25 -4.42 -16.15 -11.39
CA ALA A 25 -3.67 -14.90 -11.47
C ALA A 25 -4.60 -13.72 -11.79
N ALA A 26 -4.51 -12.66 -10.98
CA ALA A 26 -5.21 -11.41 -11.25
C ALA A 26 -4.42 -10.55 -12.23
N ARG A 27 -5.15 -9.77 -13.02
CA ARG A 27 -4.65 -8.75 -13.92
C ARG A 27 -4.52 -7.42 -13.18
N PRO A 28 -3.44 -6.66 -13.41
CA PRO A 28 -3.29 -5.30 -12.90
C PRO A 28 -4.44 -4.37 -13.30
N LEU A 29 -4.77 -3.40 -12.45
CA LEU A 29 -5.81 -2.40 -12.71
C LEU A 29 -5.51 -1.56 -13.95
N ASP A 30 -4.24 -1.22 -14.19
CA ASP A 30 -3.85 -0.42 -15.36
C ASP A 30 -4.11 -1.15 -16.69
N GLU A 31 -3.95 -2.48 -16.72
CA GLU A 31 -4.31 -3.26 -17.91
C GLU A 31 -5.83 -3.32 -18.14
N LEU A 32 -6.62 -3.29 -17.07
CA LEU A 32 -8.07 -3.27 -17.17
C LEU A 32 -8.56 -1.90 -17.62
N ARG A 33 -7.94 -0.81 -17.14
CA ARG A 33 -8.30 0.56 -17.56
C ARG A 33 -8.29 0.77 -19.07
N SER A 34 -7.36 0.14 -19.81
CA SER A 34 -7.34 0.25 -21.27
C SER A 34 -8.45 -0.52 -21.98
N GLN A 35 -9.19 -1.39 -21.27
CA GLN A 35 -10.23 -2.27 -21.83
C GLN A 35 -11.65 -1.78 -21.52
N TYR A 36 -11.80 -0.83 -20.59
CA TYR A 36 -13.09 -0.26 -20.23
C TYR A 36 -13.15 1.22 -20.62
N PRO A 37 -14.32 1.72 -21.06
CA PRO A 37 -14.49 3.12 -21.41
C PRO A 37 -14.48 4.05 -20.19
N ASP A 38 -14.64 3.51 -18.99
CA ASP A 38 -14.74 4.25 -17.74
C ASP A 38 -13.90 3.60 -16.63
N ALA A 39 -13.27 4.45 -15.81
CA ALA A 39 -12.43 4.05 -14.70
C ALA A 39 -13.19 3.33 -13.60
N GLN A 40 -14.47 3.68 -13.36
CA GLN A 40 -15.29 2.98 -12.36
C GLN A 40 -15.62 1.56 -12.81
N GLN A 41 -15.88 1.34 -14.11
CA GLN A 41 -16.07 0.01 -14.66
C GLN A 41 -14.79 -0.84 -14.60
N ALA A 42 -13.64 -0.26 -14.95
CA ALA A 42 -12.34 -0.94 -14.82
C ALA A 42 -12.07 -1.32 -13.35
N ARG A 43 -12.38 -0.43 -12.41
CA ARG A 43 -12.24 -0.69 -10.98
C ARG A 43 -13.18 -1.80 -10.50
N ALA A 44 -14.45 -1.78 -10.91
CA ALA A 44 -15.40 -2.82 -10.56
C ALA A 44 -14.99 -4.19 -11.12
N ALA A 45 -14.46 -4.24 -12.34
CA ALA A 45 -13.91 -5.46 -12.93
C ALA A 45 -12.66 -5.96 -12.18
N TYR A 46 -11.78 -5.05 -11.78
CA TYR A 46 -10.60 -5.36 -10.97
C TYR A 46 -10.98 -5.94 -9.60
N ASP A 47 -11.89 -5.27 -8.88
CA ASP A 47 -12.41 -5.70 -7.58
C ASP A 47 -13.25 -6.98 -7.67
N ALA A 48 -13.69 -7.39 -8.86
CA ALA A 48 -14.40 -8.64 -9.08
C ALA A 48 -13.48 -9.86 -9.18
N GLN A 49 -12.18 -9.67 -9.39
CA GLN A 49 -11.22 -10.77 -9.54
C GLN A 49 -11.11 -11.57 -8.22
N PRO A 50 -11.11 -12.92 -8.25
CA PRO A 50 -11.13 -13.74 -7.04
C PRO A 50 -9.99 -13.45 -6.07
N LEU A 51 -8.76 -13.35 -6.58
CA LEU A 51 -7.58 -13.01 -5.78
C LEU A 51 -7.73 -11.65 -5.09
N ILE A 52 -8.23 -10.64 -5.81
CA ILE A 52 -8.40 -9.28 -5.29
C ILE A 52 -9.46 -9.24 -4.20
N ARG A 53 -10.59 -9.92 -4.39
CA ARG A 53 -11.64 -10.03 -3.35
C ARG A 53 -11.11 -10.64 -2.06
N GLU A 54 -10.35 -11.71 -2.17
CA GLU A 54 -9.78 -12.38 -1.01
C GLU A 54 -8.80 -11.46 -0.27
N VAL A 55 -7.86 -10.84 -0.99
CA VAL A 55 -6.89 -9.92 -0.40
C VAL A 55 -7.59 -8.74 0.27
N GLN A 56 -8.58 -8.13 -0.38
CA GLN A 56 -9.36 -7.05 0.23
C GLN A 56 -10.13 -7.51 1.48
N GLY A 57 -10.67 -8.74 1.48
CA GLY A 57 -11.31 -9.33 2.64
C GLY A 57 -10.35 -9.49 3.82
N ARG A 58 -9.17 -10.08 3.57
CA ARG A 58 -8.12 -10.25 4.56
C ARG A 58 -7.62 -8.91 5.12
N ARG A 59 -7.48 -7.90 4.26
CA ARG A 59 -7.07 -6.55 4.67
C ARG A 59 -8.03 -5.85 5.62
N ARG A 60 -9.33 -6.15 5.56
CA ARG A 60 -10.34 -5.60 6.49
C ARG A 60 -10.29 -6.26 7.87
N ASN A 61 -9.63 -7.41 8.00
CA ASN A 61 -9.39 -8.06 9.28
C ASN A 61 -8.08 -7.54 9.87
N GLU A 62 -8.17 -6.72 10.92
CA GLU A 62 -7.00 -6.10 11.60
C GLU A 62 -5.99 -7.10 12.15
N HIS A 63 -6.40 -8.37 12.34
CA HIS A 63 -5.52 -9.44 12.80
C HIS A 63 -4.80 -10.18 11.66
N ASP A 64 -5.18 -9.95 10.40
CA ASP A 64 -4.48 -10.56 9.26
C ASP A 64 -3.21 -9.77 8.93
N VAL A 65 -2.15 -10.49 8.54
CA VAL A 65 -0.89 -9.91 8.08
C VAL A 65 -1.11 -8.87 6.97
N LEU A 66 -2.00 -9.12 6.02
CA LEU A 66 -2.27 -8.22 4.89
C LEU A 66 -2.89 -6.89 5.32
N SER A 67 -3.54 -6.80 6.48
CA SER A 67 -4.05 -5.52 7.01
C SER A 67 -2.94 -4.48 7.20
N ARG A 68 -1.70 -4.93 7.41
CA ARG A 68 -0.52 -4.07 7.55
C ARG A 68 -0.08 -3.45 6.23
N ALA A 69 -0.52 -3.97 5.09
CA ALA A 69 -0.12 -3.51 3.76
C ALA A 69 -0.66 -2.10 3.49
N TRP A 70 0.22 -1.22 3.02
CA TRP A 70 -0.10 0.19 2.78
C TRP A 70 -0.66 0.42 1.37
N ILE A 71 -1.79 -0.23 1.08
CA ILE A 71 -2.42 -0.26 -0.24
C ILE A 71 -3.77 0.46 -0.18
N SER A 72 -3.82 1.77 0.06
CA SER A 72 -5.12 2.48 0.03
C SER A 72 -5.49 2.86 -1.40
N GLY A 73 -6.50 2.21 -1.97
CA GLY A 73 -7.03 2.56 -3.30
C GLY A 73 -6.12 2.22 -4.49
N VAL A 74 -4.98 1.58 -4.25
CA VAL A 74 -3.97 1.18 -5.25
C VAL A 74 -4.19 -0.25 -5.73
N ASP A 75 -3.65 -0.55 -6.91
CA ASP A 75 -3.55 -1.88 -7.50
C ASP A 75 -2.67 -2.81 -6.64
N GLU A 76 -3.26 -3.79 -5.96
CA GLU A 76 -2.56 -4.83 -5.20
C GLU A 76 -1.57 -5.63 -6.07
N VAL A 77 -1.93 -5.94 -7.33
CA VAL A 77 -1.03 -6.67 -8.23
C VAL A 77 0.20 -5.83 -8.55
N GLY A 78 0.02 -4.53 -8.78
CA GLY A 78 1.12 -3.59 -8.97
C GLY A 78 1.95 -3.36 -7.70
N TYR A 79 1.30 -3.32 -6.52
CA TYR A 79 1.97 -3.08 -5.24
C TYR A 79 2.87 -4.24 -4.82
N PHE A 80 2.36 -5.47 -4.86
CA PHE A 80 3.18 -6.64 -4.55
C PHE A 80 4.08 -6.98 -5.74
N GLY A 81 3.53 -7.00 -6.95
CA GLY A 81 4.25 -7.43 -8.14
C GLY A 81 4.52 -8.93 -8.14
N TYR A 82 5.47 -9.33 -9.00
CA TYR A 82 5.85 -10.74 -9.22
C TYR A 82 7.28 -11.07 -8.74
N ASP A 83 8.04 -10.04 -8.35
CA ASP A 83 9.43 -10.16 -7.91
C ASP A 83 9.54 -9.81 -6.43
N GLN A 84 9.87 -10.82 -5.62
CA GLN A 84 10.01 -10.67 -4.18
C GLN A 84 11.11 -9.67 -3.83
N GLN A 85 12.26 -9.71 -4.49
CA GLN A 85 13.38 -8.84 -4.15
C GLN A 85 13.03 -7.39 -4.46
N ARG A 86 12.42 -7.14 -5.63
CA ARG A 86 11.92 -5.81 -5.99
C ARG A 86 10.89 -5.29 -4.98
N PHE A 87 9.99 -6.15 -4.51
CA PHE A 87 9.03 -5.79 -3.46
C PHE A 87 9.74 -5.41 -2.16
N LEU A 88 10.68 -6.22 -1.70
CA LEU A 88 11.43 -5.98 -0.46
C LEU A 88 12.31 -4.72 -0.54
N ASP A 89 12.96 -4.48 -1.69
CA ASP A 89 13.74 -3.26 -1.92
C ASP A 89 12.85 -2.01 -1.86
N GLY A 90 11.66 -2.07 -2.46
CA GLY A 90 10.65 -1.01 -2.37
C GLY A 90 10.19 -0.76 -0.93
N ARG A 91 9.98 -1.83 -0.14
CA ARG A 91 9.65 -1.72 1.29
C ARG A 91 10.77 -1.10 2.10
N ALA A 92 12.02 -1.50 1.87
CA ALA A 92 13.19 -0.93 2.53
C ALA A 92 13.35 0.55 2.20
N GLN A 93 13.12 0.94 0.94
CA GLN A 93 13.16 2.34 0.51
C GLN A 93 12.03 3.15 1.18
N MET A 94 10.80 2.64 1.18
CA MET A 94 9.68 3.30 1.85
C MET A 94 9.92 3.46 3.34
N ALA A 95 10.54 2.47 4.00
CA ALA A 95 10.81 2.53 5.43
C ALA A 95 11.67 3.76 5.79
N VAL A 96 12.62 4.14 4.96
CA VAL A 96 13.42 5.37 5.18
C VAL A 96 12.52 6.62 5.19
N THR A 97 11.55 6.70 4.27
CA THR A 97 10.67 7.86 4.14
C THR A 97 9.52 7.87 5.16
N THR A 98 9.20 6.73 5.78
CA THR A 98 8.00 6.57 6.61
C THR A 98 8.24 6.02 8.00
N TYR A 99 9.49 5.81 8.42
CA TYR A 99 9.82 5.55 9.82
C TYR A 99 10.23 6.79 10.58
N ALA A 100 10.49 7.90 9.89
CA ALA A 100 10.89 9.15 10.50
C ALA A 100 10.12 10.30 9.86
N LEU A 101 9.24 10.94 10.63
CA LEU A 101 8.51 12.13 10.22
C LEU A 101 9.11 13.32 10.95
N LEU A 102 9.64 14.29 10.21
CA LEU A 102 9.96 15.60 10.75
C LEU A 102 8.69 16.46 10.70
N THR A 103 8.16 16.82 11.86
CA THR A 103 7.00 17.72 11.97
C THR A 103 7.43 19.16 11.72
N MET A 104 6.46 20.03 11.36
CA MET A 104 6.72 21.45 11.06
C MET A 104 7.26 22.26 12.26
N ASP A 105 7.05 21.76 13.48
CA ASP A 105 7.61 22.32 14.72
C ASP A 105 9.02 21.78 15.05
N GLY A 106 9.63 21.03 14.12
CA GLY A 106 11.01 20.55 14.23
C GLY A 106 11.21 19.28 15.05
N ARG A 107 10.14 18.57 15.42
CA ARG A 107 10.24 17.30 16.15
C ARG A 107 10.41 16.12 15.21
N TRP A 108 11.25 15.18 15.61
CA TRP A 108 11.33 13.87 14.97
C TRP A 108 10.34 12.93 15.65
N LEU A 109 9.44 12.37 14.85
CA LEU A 109 8.59 11.26 15.25
C LEU A 109 9.10 10.00 14.56
N ASP A 110 9.41 8.96 15.33
CA ASP A 110 9.72 7.66 14.78
C ASP A 110 8.60 6.64 15.02
N MET A 111 8.49 5.66 14.14
CA MET A 111 7.41 4.67 14.17
C MET A 111 7.46 3.78 15.43
N ASP A 112 8.64 3.50 15.96
CA ASP A 112 8.81 2.55 17.07
C ASP A 112 8.48 3.20 18.42
N GLN A 113 8.72 4.51 18.56
CA GLN A 113 8.52 5.25 19.81
C GLN A 113 7.23 6.08 19.84
N THR A 114 6.57 6.27 18.70
CA THR A 114 5.37 7.12 18.61
C THR A 114 4.08 6.27 18.55
N PRO A 115 3.27 6.25 19.63
CA PRO A 115 1.95 5.63 19.58
C PRO A 115 1.09 6.22 18.47
N ASN A 116 0.35 5.38 17.75
CA ASN A 116 -0.51 5.80 16.62
C ASN A 116 0.25 6.52 15.49
N TYR A 117 1.56 6.26 15.33
CA TYR A 117 2.40 6.86 14.29
C TYR A 117 1.75 6.84 12.90
N ARG A 118 1.15 5.72 12.47
CA ARG A 118 0.52 5.60 11.14
C ARG A 118 -0.61 6.60 10.93
N SER A 119 -1.49 6.76 11.91
CA SER A 119 -2.60 7.71 11.86
C SER A 119 -2.11 9.16 11.86
N LEU A 120 -1.02 9.44 12.59
CA LEU A 120 -0.35 10.74 12.58
C LEU A 120 0.29 11.02 11.22
N ALA A 121 1.11 10.10 10.70
CA ALA A 121 1.76 10.22 9.41
C ALA A 121 0.76 10.41 8.26
N GLN A 122 -0.36 9.68 8.26
CA GLN A 122 -1.44 9.90 7.29
C GLN A 122 -2.01 11.31 7.36
N ARG A 123 -2.24 11.87 8.56
CA ARG A 123 -2.73 13.26 8.67
C ARG A 123 -1.74 14.25 8.07
N TYR A 124 -0.45 14.10 8.34
CA TYR A 124 0.58 14.99 7.77
C TYR A 124 0.73 14.85 6.26
N LEU A 125 0.71 13.62 5.74
CA LEU A 125 0.84 13.35 4.30
C LEU A 125 -0.40 13.78 3.50
N VAL A 126 -1.61 13.64 4.05
CA VAL A 126 -2.86 14.08 3.42
C VAL A 126 -2.99 15.61 3.44
N CYS A 127 -2.54 16.28 4.51
CA CYS A 127 -2.64 17.74 4.62
C CYS A 127 -1.74 18.47 3.61
N CYS A 128 -0.61 17.87 3.23
CA CYS A 128 0.31 18.44 2.24
C CYS A 128 -0.09 18.18 0.77
N ALA A 129 -1.02 17.26 0.50
CA ALA A 129 -1.51 16.99 -0.85
C ALA A 129 -2.66 17.93 -1.30
N GLY A 130 -3.21 18.73 -0.37
CA GLY A 130 -4.44 19.52 -0.59
C GLY A 130 -4.26 21.01 -0.89
N ASN A 131 -3.05 21.57 -0.88
CA ASN A 131 -2.85 23.01 -1.11
C ASN A 131 -1.84 23.27 -2.25
N SER A 132 -2.29 23.03 -3.49
CA SER A 132 -1.79 23.84 -4.60
C SER A 132 -2.62 25.13 -4.63
N PRO A 133 -2.05 26.31 -4.34
CA PRO A 133 -2.73 27.55 -4.71
C PRO A 133 -2.77 27.59 -6.23
N VAL A 134 -3.97 27.43 -6.79
CA VAL A 134 -4.29 27.87 -8.14
C VAL A 134 -3.86 29.33 -8.21
N LYS A 135 -2.80 29.61 -8.99
CA LYS A 135 -2.53 30.98 -9.43
C LYS A 135 -3.68 31.38 -10.35
N SER A 136 -4.67 32.06 -9.78
CA SER A 136 -5.66 32.80 -10.54
C SER A 136 -5.04 34.10 -11.00
N VAL A 137 -4.90 34.21 -12.33
CA VAL A 137 -4.77 35.39 -13.21
C VAL A 137 -3.67 36.39 -12.90
#